data_AF-A0A316S9P2-F1
#
_entry.id   AF-A0A316S9P2-F1
#
_cell.length_a   1.000
_cell.length_b   1.000
_cell.length_c   1.000
_cell.angle_alpha   90.00
_cell.angle_beta   90.00
_cell.angle_gamma   90.00
#
_symmetry.space_group_name_H-M   'P 1'
#
loop_
_entity.id
_entity.type
_entity.pdbx_description
1 polymer ?
#
loop_
_entity_poly.entity_id
_entity_poly.type
_entity_poly.pdbx_seq_one_letter_code
_entity_poly.pdbx_strand_id
1 'polypeptide(L)' 'MARNAVIYIYPNLLAEMNRHGDNLKTLSQSLGMNYQALSARMRGLKSFELPEIAALMKKYKCSFEYLFFCTGDS' A
#
# COMPACT_ATOMS: atom_id res chain seq x y z
N MET A 1 13.28 -24.19 4.24
CA MET A 1 13.06 -23.07 3.29
C MET A 1 12.48 -21.90 4.07
N ALA A 2 13.32 -20.94 4.47
CA ALA A 2 12.83 -19.72 5.10
C ALA A 2 12.09 -18.91 4.03
N ARG A 3 10.76 -18.98 4.03
CA ARG A 3 9.92 -18.01 3.32
C ARG A 3 10.21 -16.66 3.94
N ASN A 4 11.04 -15.84 3.30
CA ASN A 4 11.19 -14.43 3.67
C ASN A 4 9.79 -13.83 3.59
N ALA A 5 9.12 -13.73 4.74
CA ALA A 5 7.82 -13.11 4.83
C ALA A 5 8.01 -11.67 4.39
N VAL A 6 7.29 -11.27 3.34
CA VAL A 6 7.35 -9.89 2.88
C VAL A 6 6.66 -9.05 3.96
N ILE A 7 7.44 -8.29 4.71
CA ILE A 7 6.93 -7.37 5.72
C ILE A 7 6.52 -6.09 5.00
N TYR A 8 5.22 -5.79 5.01
CA TYR A 8 4.68 -4.51 4.54
C TYR A 8 4.52 -3.57 5.72
N ILE A 9 4.90 -2.31 5.54
CA ILE A 9 4.91 -1.30 6.61
C ILE A 9 3.59 -0.51 6.71
N TYR A 10 2.66 -0.73 5.78
CA TYR A 10 1.35 -0.08 5.74
C TYR A 10 0.23 -1.10 5.98
N PRO A 11 -0.05 -1.46 7.25
CA PRO A 11 -1.03 -2.50 7.58
C PRO A 11 -2.46 -2.09 7.19
N ASN A 12 -2.83 -0.81 7.37
CA ASN A 12 -4.17 -0.32 7.01
C ASN A 12 -4.40 -0.35 5.50
N LEU A 13 -3.40 0.07 4.73
CA LEU A 13 -3.46 -0.03 3.28
C LEU A 13 -3.58 -1.49 2.80
N LEU A 14 -2.87 -2.42 3.44
CA LEU A 14 -2.99 -3.86 3.16
C LEU A 14 -4.39 -4.40 3.54
N ALA A 15 -4.95 -3.92 4.65
CA ALA A 15 -6.30 -4.29 5.08
C ALA A 15 -7.37 -3.81 4.08
N GLU A 16 -7.27 -2.57 3.60
CA GLU A 16 -8.17 -2.03 2.59
C GLU A 16 -8.03 -2.76 1.25
N MET A 17 -6.80 -3.08 0.83
CA MET A 17 -6.56 -3.94 -0.32
C MET A 17 -7.32 -5.26 -0.19
N ASN A 18 -7.17 -5.95 0.94
CA ASN A 18 -7.82 -7.24 1.17
C ASN A 18 -9.36 -7.11 1.23
N ARG A 19 -9.88 -6.07 1.89
CA ARG A 19 -11.33 -5.77 1.97
C ARG A 19 -11.95 -5.53 0.59
N HIS A 20 -11.21 -4.87 -0.31
CA HIS A 20 -11.64 -4.59 -1.67
C HIS A 20 -11.32 -5.72 -2.67
N GLY A 21 -10.68 -6.81 -2.22
CA GLY A 21 -10.24 -7.89 -3.10
C GLY A 21 -9.08 -7.50 -4.03
N ASP A 22 -8.39 -6.40 -3.72
CA ASP A 22 -7.23 -5.93 -4.45
C ASP A 22 -5.96 -6.66 -4.00
N ASN A 23 -5.15 -7.05 -4.99
CA ASN A 23 -3.83 -7.57 -4.79
C ASN A 23 -2.80 -6.56 -5.29
N LEU A 24 -1.53 -6.72 -4.92
CA LEU A 24 -0.45 -5.84 -5.41
C LEU A 24 -0.44 -5.70 -6.94
N LYS A 25 -0.78 -6.76 -7.67
CA LYS A 25 -0.85 -6.73 -9.14
C LYS A 25 -2.00 -5.84 -9.66
N THR A 26 -3.20 -5.96 -9.09
CA THR A 26 -4.35 -5.14 -9.51
C THR A 26 -4.16 -3.69 -9.09
N LEU A 27 -3.61 -3.47 -7.89
CA LEU A 27 -3.31 -2.16 -7.39
C LEU A 27 -2.21 -1.47 -8.21
N SER A 28 -1.15 -2.18 -8.59
CA SER A 28 -0.08 -1.60 -9.41
C SER A 28 -0.61 -1.19 -10.79
N GLN A 29 -1.49 -2.00 -11.39
CA GLN A 29 -2.18 -1.64 -12.64
C GLN A 29 -3.09 -0.42 -12.46
N SER A 30 -3.86 -0.36 -11.38
CA SER A 30 -4.73 0.78 -11.08
C SER A 30 -3.96 2.08 -10.87
N LEU A 31 -2.72 1.98 -10.37
CA LEU A 31 -1.84 3.13 -10.15
C LEU A 31 -0.92 3.42 -11.33
N GLY A 32 -0.99 2.64 -12.42
CA GLY A 32 -0.13 2.80 -13.58
C GLY A 32 1.35 2.53 -13.31
N MET A 33 1.68 1.75 -12.27
CA MET A 33 3.06 1.45 -11.88
C MET A 33 3.38 -0.03 -11.95
N ASN A 34 4.68 -0.35 -11.96
CA ASN A 34 5.14 -1.74 -11.95
C ASN A 34 4.93 -2.38 -10.56
N TYR A 35 4.62 -3.68 -10.53
CA TYR A 35 4.49 -4.49 -9.32
C TYR A 35 5.71 -4.34 -8.39
N GLN A 36 6.92 -4.36 -8.94
CA GLN A 36 8.14 -4.21 -8.14
C GLN A 36 8.23 -2.82 -7.48
N ALA A 37 7.80 -1.77 -8.18
CA ALA A 37 7.77 -0.41 -7.64
C ALA A 37 6.76 -0.31 -6.48
N LEU A 38 5.55 -0.84 -6.66
CA LEU A 38 4.55 -0.88 -5.60
C LEU A 38 5.02 -1.69 -4.40
N SER A 39 5.62 -2.87 -4.64
CA SER A 39 6.14 -3.71 -3.56
C SER A 39 7.29 -3.02 -2.80
N ALA A 40 8.17 -2.27 -3.48
CA ALA A 40 9.22 -1.52 -2.82
C ALA A 40 8.62 -0.42 -1.93
N ARG A 41 7.59 0.28 -2.42
CA ARG A 41 6.90 1.30 -1.64
C ARG A 41 6.20 0.73 -0.42
N MET A 42 5.44 -0.36 -0.61
CA MET A 42 4.74 -1.05 0.48
C MET A 42 5.66 -1.60 1.58
N ARG A 43 6.94 -1.85 1.26
CA ARG A 43 7.99 -2.27 2.19
C ARG A 43 8.73 -1.10 2.85
N GLY A 44 8.42 0.15 2.48
CA GLY A 44 9.12 1.34 2.95
C GLY A 44 10.50 1.55 2.31
N LEU A 45 10.85 0.80 1.27
CA LEU A 45 12.10 1.02 0.52
C LEU A 45 12.05 2.30 -0.32
N LYS A 46 10.84 2.75 -0.66
CA LYS A 46 10.59 3.98 -1.40
C LYS A 46 9.31 4.66 -0.89
N SER A 47 9.28 5.97 -0.80
CA SER A 47 8.05 6.69 -0.41
C SER A 47 7.02 6.63 -1.53
N PHE A 48 5.72 6.71 -1.20
CA PHE A 48 4.68 6.99 -2.19
C PHE A 48 4.74 8.46 -2.61
N GLU A 49 4.45 8.73 -3.88
CA GLU A 49 4.36 10.09 -4.41
C GLU A 49 2.91 10.60 -4.28
N LEU A 50 2.77 11.92 -4.25
CA LEU A 50 1.47 12.60 -4.17
C LEU A 50 0.39 12.06 -5.12
N PRO A 51 0.64 11.84 -6.43
CA PRO A 51 -0.38 11.30 -7.33
C PRO A 51 -0.85 9.89 -6.93
N GLU A 52 0.04 9.06 -6.40
CA GLU A 52 -0.28 7.69 -5.99
C GLU A 52 -1.06 7.70 -4.68
N ILE A 53 -0.65 8.55 -3.74
CA ILE A 53 -1.37 8.78 -2.49
C ILE A 53 -2.80 9.23 -2.79
N ALA A 54 -2.97 10.25 -3.65
CA ALA A 54 -4.27 10.75 -4.02
C ALA A 54 -5.14 9.68 -4.71
N ALA A 55 -4.54 8.85 -5.58
CA ALA A 55 -5.24 7.74 -6.21
C ALA A 55 -5.68 6.66 -5.20
N LEU A 56 -4.83 6.32 -4.22
CA LEU A 56 -5.13 5.38 -3.14
C LEU A 56 -6.25 5.89 -2.24
N MET A 57 -6.16 7.15 -1.81
CA MET A 57 -7.21 7.81 -1.02
C MET A 57 -8.54 7.84 -1.76
N LYS A 58 -8.53 8.15 -3.06
CA LYS A 58 -9.75 8.17 -3.88
C LYS A 58 -10.33 6.76 -4.08
N LYS A 59 -9.48 5.75 -4.27
CA LYS A 59 -9.89 4.36 -4.51
C LYS A 59 -10.52 3.73 -3.27
N TYR A 60 -9.88 3.87 -2.12
CA TYR A 60 -10.37 3.30 -0.85
C TYR A 60 -11.28 4.24 -0.06
N LYS A 61 -11.44 5.49 -0.50
CA LYS A 61 -12.21 6.54 0.19
C LYS A 61 -11.74 6.73 1.65
N CYS A 62 -10.46 6.55 1.89
CA CYS A 62 -9.83 6.72 3.19
C CYS A 62 -8.90 7.94 3.21
N SER A 63 -8.71 8.51 4.40
CA SER A 63 -7.74 9.58 4.63
C SER A 63 -6.30 9.08 4.51
N PHE A 64 -5.38 9.98 4.14
CA PHE A 64 -3.94 9.71 4.12
C PHE A 64 -3.46 9.14 5.46
N GLU A 65 -3.85 9.77 6.56
CA GLU A 65 -3.46 9.35 7.90
C GLU A 65 -3.87 7.91 8.16
N TYR A 66 -5.11 7.53 7.85
CA TYR A 66 -5.55 6.15 8.04
C TYR A 66 -4.73 5.15 7.21
N LEU A 67 -4.50 5.43 5.93
CA LEU A 67 -3.81 4.49 5.04
C LEU A 67 -2.33 4.33 5.37
N PHE A 68 -1.67 5.40 5.81
CA PHE A 68 -0.21 5.47 5.92
C PHE A 68 0.33 5.59 7.36
N PHE A 69 -0.48 5.99 8.34
CA PHE A 69 -0.08 5.90 9.74
C PHE A 69 -0.40 4.51 10.30
N CYS A 70 0.62 3.90 10.86
CA CYS A 70 0.48 2.77 11.76
C CYS A 70 0.06 3.33 13.11
N THR A 71 -1.12 2.97 13.61
CA THR A 71 -1.50 3.21 15.01
C THR A 71 -0.61 2.34 15.89
N GLY A 72 0.56 2.85 16.25
CA GLY A 72 1.56 2.09 17.02
C GLY A 72 2.52 2.95 17.83
N ASP A 73 2.25 4.26 17.98
CA ASP A 73 3.00 5.12 18.88
C ASP A 73 2.02 5.94 19.71
N SER A 74 1.82 5.51 20.95
CA SER A 74 1.31 6.27 22.09
C SER A 74 2.16 5.90 23.30
#